data_AF-A0A931T236-F1
#
_entry.id   AF-A0A931T236-F1
#
_cell.length_a   1.000
_cell.length_b   1.000
_cell.length_c   1.000
_cell.angle_alpha   90.00
_cell.angle_beta   90.00
_cell.angle_gamma   90.00
#
_symmetry.space_group_name_H-M   'P 1'
#
loop_
_entity.id
_entity.type
_entity.pdbx_description
1 polymer ?
#
loop_
_entity_poly.entity_id
_entity_poly.type
_entity_poly.pdbx_seq_one_letter_code
_entity_poly.pdbx_strand_id
1 'polypeptide(L)'
;MSIKQYMELAVTEEPEAVARELDGLLTKEQVEALAAREKALYGSGGDVAMELPRLRTHLDQEVFVRLLPGYVRQYIENAAPCVDIEIEGDPGGYFALRPRCHGALDPLLQALELYPEKVRGRLSVSRPSAGKDAIWMHPGEPVFEQFRAQVSERLADAGKRGAVFVDPTSDLPAAPGVAAQAGKPYLFHLALLSIIRKADPELEGLARQETLECRLVGVKQYEGAEVVLCPVEHLLLLKGGHGLPPSAQRLAVEASGMREHALAFLLERVARELALERKRKILESLPEREGFIRRGFDFQEADLAAARAKHAEKARAGNRKAMEALEEVKQEQKQLSGRRANALASLKQEPELVAPGPVTFLAHALIVPSSDPEDIKTHDANVELAAMKIASAFEEAAGGKVVDVHKPELARAAGLPEHPGFDLLVMRPGNERRAIEVKGRAGTGDV
;
A
#
# COMPACT_ATOMS: atom_id res chain seq x y z
N MET A 1 -7.92 17.39 -42.08
CA MET A 1 -9.22 17.89 -41.55
C MET A 1 -9.01 18.35 -40.11
N SER A 2 -9.67 19.41 -39.64
CA SER A 2 -9.57 19.80 -38.21
C SER A 2 -10.50 18.92 -37.35
N ILE A 3 -10.13 18.65 -36.10
CA ILE A 3 -10.93 17.85 -35.14
C ILE A 3 -12.36 18.38 -35.01
N LYS A 4 -12.56 19.70 -35.12
CA LYS A 4 -13.87 20.33 -35.03
C LYS A 4 -14.79 19.93 -36.20
N GLN A 5 -14.27 19.92 -37.43
CA GLN A 5 -15.03 19.50 -38.61
C GLN A 5 -15.37 18.01 -38.57
N TYR A 6 -14.50 17.18 -37.98
CA TYR A 6 -14.76 15.76 -37.75
C TYR A 6 -15.91 15.53 -36.77
N MET A 7 -15.93 16.26 -35.65
CA MET A 7 -17.02 16.15 -34.68
C MET A 7 -18.36 16.67 -35.23
N GLU A 8 -18.35 17.64 -36.13
CA GLU A 8 -19.57 18.11 -36.81
C GLU A 8 -20.12 17.06 -37.78
N LEU A 9 -19.26 16.42 -38.60
CA LEU A 9 -19.66 15.38 -39.56
C LEU A 9 -20.11 14.06 -38.90
N ALA A 10 -19.47 13.65 -37.81
CA ALA A 10 -19.83 12.43 -37.07
C ALA A 10 -21.19 12.53 -36.35
N VAL A 11 -21.73 13.74 -36.19
CA VAL A 11 -23.05 13.98 -35.59
C VAL A 11 -24.16 14.07 -36.65
N THR A 12 -23.83 14.42 -37.89
CA THR A 12 -24.81 14.64 -38.97
C THR A 12 -24.91 13.50 -39.99
N GLU A 13 -23.88 12.66 -40.14
CA GLU A 13 -23.85 11.56 -41.12
C GLU A 13 -23.61 10.19 -40.47
N GLU A 14 -23.96 9.11 -41.19
CA GLU A 14 -23.80 7.74 -40.70
C GLU A 14 -22.30 7.41 -40.43
N PRO A 15 -21.96 6.84 -39.25
CA PRO A 15 -20.58 6.59 -38.83
C PRO A 15 -19.75 5.76 -39.81
N GLU A 16 -20.40 4.87 -40.57
CA GLU A 16 -19.75 3.99 -41.54
C GLU A 16 -19.31 4.72 -42.82
N ALA A 17 -19.95 5.84 -43.18
CA ALA A 17 -19.56 6.63 -44.35
C ALA A 17 -18.28 7.44 -44.07
N VAL A 18 -18.19 8.05 -42.89
CA VAL A 18 -17.02 8.81 -42.42
C VAL A 18 -15.80 7.89 -42.25
N ALA A 19 -16.01 6.65 -41.78
CA ALA A 19 -14.94 5.66 -41.64
C ALA A 19 -14.32 5.26 -43.00
N ARG A 20 -15.13 5.08 -44.05
CA ARG A 20 -14.63 4.75 -45.40
C ARG A 20 -13.87 5.89 -46.06
N GLU A 21 -14.23 7.13 -45.77
CA GLU A 21 -13.53 8.30 -46.30
C GLU A 21 -12.15 8.49 -45.64
N LEU A 22 -12.05 8.17 -44.34
CA LEU A 22 -10.79 8.19 -43.59
C LEU A 22 -9.84 7.04 -43.96
N ASP A 23 -10.37 5.83 -44.19
CA ASP A 23 -9.58 4.69 -44.69
C ASP A 23 -8.96 4.98 -46.07
N GLY A 24 -9.56 5.87 -46.86
CA GLY A 24 -9.02 6.32 -48.15
C GLY A 24 -7.90 7.38 -48.04
N LEU A 25 -7.71 8.02 -46.88
CA LEU A 25 -6.84 9.19 -46.72
C LEU A 25 -5.48 8.91 -46.07
N LEU A 26 -5.29 7.72 -45.47
CA LEU A 26 -4.02 7.36 -44.82
C LEU A 26 -3.45 6.10 -45.47
N THR A 27 -2.62 6.30 -46.49
CA THR A 27 -1.85 5.18 -47.05
C THR A 27 -0.81 4.73 -46.05
N LYS A 28 -0.46 3.43 -46.08
CA LYS A 28 0.56 2.84 -45.21
C LYS A 28 1.89 3.62 -45.23
N GLU A 29 2.23 4.17 -46.40
CA GLU A 29 3.42 4.99 -46.63
C GLU A 29 3.39 6.33 -45.88
N GLN A 30 2.21 6.95 -45.72
CA GLN A 30 2.06 8.19 -44.95
C GLN A 30 2.17 7.94 -43.44
N VAL A 31 1.67 6.80 -42.95
CA VAL A 31 1.83 6.38 -41.55
C VAL A 31 3.31 6.11 -41.25
N GLU A 32 4.01 5.42 -42.15
CA GLU A 32 5.46 5.17 -42.02
C GLU A 32 6.28 6.47 -42.09
N ALA A 33 5.89 7.42 -42.94
CA ALA A 33 6.55 8.73 -43.02
C ALA A 33 6.33 9.59 -41.76
N LEU A 34 5.13 9.54 -41.17
CA LEU A 34 4.83 10.19 -39.88
C LEU A 34 5.62 9.57 -38.74
N ALA A 35 5.67 8.24 -38.66
CA ALA A 35 6.46 7.52 -37.66
C ALA A 35 7.98 7.79 -37.80
N ALA A 36 8.49 7.86 -39.03
CA ALA A 36 9.89 8.22 -39.29
C ALA A 36 10.20 9.68 -38.89
N ARG A 37 9.24 10.59 -39.11
CA ARG A 37 9.36 12.01 -38.73
C ARG A 37 9.29 12.21 -37.22
N GLU A 38 8.42 11.50 -36.51
CA GLU A 38 8.41 11.48 -35.04
C GLU A 38 9.70 10.90 -34.46
N LYS A 39 10.21 9.80 -35.03
CA LYS A 39 11.48 9.18 -34.63
C LYS A 39 12.68 10.12 -34.83
N ALA A 40 12.63 10.98 -35.84
CA ALA A 40 13.66 12.01 -36.09
C ALA A 40 13.53 13.22 -35.14
N LEU A 41 12.32 13.59 -34.74
CA LEU A 41 12.06 14.74 -33.87
C LEU A 41 12.23 14.44 -32.37
N TYR A 42 11.83 13.24 -31.93
CA TYR A 42 11.75 12.88 -30.51
C TYR A 42 12.65 11.71 -30.10
N GLY A 43 13.48 11.19 -31.03
CA GLY A 43 14.30 10.01 -30.80
C GLY A 43 13.48 8.71 -30.79
N SER A 44 14.09 7.59 -30.38
CA SER A 44 13.46 6.26 -30.42
C SER A 44 12.33 6.03 -29.39
N GLY A 45 11.91 7.07 -28.65
CA GLY A 45 10.79 6.97 -27.69
C GLY A 45 11.02 5.94 -26.57
N GLY A 46 12.26 5.49 -26.36
CA GLY A 46 12.60 4.40 -25.44
C GLY A 46 12.82 4.86 -24.00
N ASP A 47 13.35 6.07 -23.78
CA ASP A 47 13.78 6.51 -22.45
C ASP A 47 12.59 6.68 -21.48
N VAL A 48 11.46 7.21 -21.97
CA VAL A 48 10.23 7.30 -21.16
C VAL A 48 9.57 5.94 -20.97
N ALA A 49 9.63 5.05 -21.96
CA ALA A 49 9.09 3.69 -21.88
C ALA A 49 9.86 2.80 -20.90
N MET A 50 11.18 2.96 -20.82
CA MET A 50 12.04 2.27 -19.84
C MET A 50 11.81 2.80 -18.42
N GLU A 51 11.58 4.10 -18.26
CA GLU A 51 11.33 4.72 -16.95
C GLU A 51 9.86 4.63 -16.50
N LEU A 52 8.91 4.37 -17.41
CA LEU A 52 7.47 4.33 -17.16
C LEU A 52 7.05 3.39 -16.01
N PRO A 53 7.57 2.15 -15.90
CA PRO A 53 7.28 1.28 -14.76
C PRO A 53 7.76 1.86 -13.43
N ARG A 54 8.95 2.48 -13.42
CA ARG A 54 9.51 3.14 -12.23
C ARG A 54 8.69 4.37 -11.84
N LEU A 55 8.32 5.19 -12.82
CA LEU A 55 7.50 6.39 -12.64
C LEU A 55 6.10 6.05 -12.15
N ARG A 56 5.47 4.98 -12.67
CA ARG A 56 4.19 4.46 -12.15
C ARG A 56 4.32 4.02 -10.70
N THR A 57 5.34 3.21 -10.39
CA THR A 57 5.60 2.79 -9.00
C THR A 57 5.85 3.99 -8.07
N HIS A 58 6.57 5.01 -8.52
CA HIS A 58 6.78 6.24 -7.75
C HIS A 58 5.49 7.05 -7.58
N LEU A 59 4.65 7.16 -8.62
CA LEU A 59 3.35 7.83 -8.51
C LEU A 59 2.41 7.10 -7.55
N ASP A 60 2.36 5.77 -7.61
CA ASP A 60 1.57 4.96 -6.69
C ASP A 60 2.06 5.16 -5.24
N GLN A 61 3.37 5.11 -5.02
CA GLN A 61 3.97 5.42 -3.72
C GLN A 61 3.69 6.86 -3.26
N GLU A 62 3.72 7.84 -4.15
CA GLU A 62 3.35 9.22 -3.83
C GLU A 62 1.88 9.35 -3.40
N VAL A 63 0.97 8.60 -4.04
CA VAL A 63 -0.45 8.58 -3.64
C VAL A 63 -0.59 8.04 -2.21
N PHE A 64 0.08 6.93 -1.88
CA PHE A 64 0.06 6.39 -0.51
C PHE A 64 0.69 7.33 0.51
N VAL A 65 1.83 7.95 0.19
CA VAL A 65 2.50 8.92 1.07
C VAL A 65 1.60 10.14 1.31
N ARG A 66 0.85 10.56 0.29
CA ARG A 66 -0.15 11.63 0.43
C ARG A 66 -1.29 11.18 1.34
N LEU A 67 -1.90 10.01 1.12
CA LEU A 67 -3.04 9.54 1.92
C LEU A 67 -2.68 9.14 3.37
N LEU A 68 -1.40 8.87 3.65
CA LEU A 68 -0.93 8.34 4.93
C LEU A 68 -1.41 9.14 6.16
N PRO A 69 -1.34 10.48 6.22
CA PRO A 69 -1.82 11.23 7.38
C PRO A 69 -3.32 11.00 7.63
N GLY A 70 -4.13 10.92 6.57
CA GLY A 70 -5.56 10.64 6.65
C GLY A 70 -5.83 9.23 7.18
N TYR A 71 -5.11 8.22 6.67
CA TYR A 71 -5.21 6.84 7.18
C TYR A 71 -4.77 6.72 8.64
N VAL A 72 -3.66 7.35 9.02
CA VAL A 72 -3.17 7.35 10.41
C VAL A 72 -4.17 8.03 11.33
N ARG A 73 -4.72 9.18 10.93
CA ARG A 73 -5.76 9.87 11.69
C ARG A 73 -6.98 8.98 11.90
N GLN A 74 -7.54 8.45 10.81
CA GLN A 74 -8.71 7.57 10.87
C GLN A 74 -8.44 6.33 11.73
N TYR A 75 -7.25 5.75 11.64
CA TYR A 75 -6.86 4.62 12.50
C TYR A 75 -6.85 5.02 13.98
N ILE A 76 -6.18 6.12 14.35
CA ILE A 76 -6.09 6.57 15.75
C ILE A 76 -7.48 6.92 16.31
N GLU A 77 -8.29 7.65 15.54
CA GLU A 77 -9.67 8.03 15.94
C GLU A 77 -10.56 6.82 16.23
N ASN A 78 -10.46 5.76 15.42
CA ASN A 78 -11.25 4.54 15.63
C ASN A 78 -10.66 3.62 16.71
N ALA A 79 -9.32 3.55 16.82
CA ALA A 79 -8.65 2.59 17.68
C ALA A 79 -8.47 3.07 19.12
N ALA A 80 -8.29 4.37 19.35
CA ALA A 80 -8.02 4.90 20.69
C ALA A 80 -9.11 4.54 21.72
N PRO A 81 -10.42 4.65 21.40
CA PRO A 81 -11.48 4.24 22.32
C PRO A 81 -11.44 2.74 22.67
N CYS A 82 -10.92 1.89 21.78
CA CYS A 82 -10.83 0.44 22.01
C CYS A 82 -9.74 0.04 23.02
N VAL A 83 -8.80 0.95 23.30
CA VAL A 83 -7.73 0.79 24.29
C VAL A 83 -7.85 1.78 25.44
N ASP A 84 -9.06 2.28 25.69
CA ASP A 84 -9.37 3.20 26.78
C ASP A 84 -8.54 4.51 26.72
N ILE A 85 -8.25 4.98 25.50
CA ILE A 85 -7.57 6.25 25.24
C ILE A 85 -8.53 7.21 24.55
N GLU A 86 -8.46 8.48 24.93
CA GLU A 86 -9.18 9.58 24.32
C GLU A 86 -8.24 10.54 23.60
N ILE A 87 -8.74 11.19 22.55
CA ILE A 87 -8.01 12.20 21.79
C ILE A 87 -8.50 13.57 22.24
N GLU A 88 -7.58 14.40 22.75
CA GLU A 88 -7.85 15.79 23.16
C GLU A 88 -7.21 16.74 22.14
N GLY A 89 -7.98 17.65 21.55
CA GLY A 89 -7.49 18.63 20.57
C GLY A 89 -8.01 18.36 19.15
N ASP A 90 -7.24 18.77 18.14
CA ASP A 90 -7.59 18.63 16.72
C ASP A 90 -6.77 17.49 16.08
N PRO A 91 -7.39 16.36 15.72
CA PRO A 91 -6.69 15.25 15.06
C PRO A 91 -6.11 15.60 13.68
N GLY A 92 -6.66 16.62 13.00
CA GLY A 92 -6.11 17.15 11.74
C GLY A 92 -4.99 18.18 11.94
N GLY A 93 -4.78 18.61 13.19
CA GLY A 93 -3.77 19.57 13.60
C GLY A 93 -2.89 19.00 14.71
N TYR A 94 -3.01 19.57 15.91
CA TYR A 94 -2.30 19.08 17.09
C TYR A 94 -3.27 18.51 18.12
N PHE A 95 -2.92 17.34 18.65
CA PHE A 95 -3.71 16.65 19.66
C PHE A 95 -2.83 15.97 20.71
N ALA A 96 -3.47 15.52 21.79
CA ALA A 96 -2.88 14.73 22.86
C ALA A 96 -3.66 13.43 23.05
N LEU A 97 -3.00 12.38 23.55
CA LEU A 97 -3.65 11.16 24.01
C LEU A 97 -3.87 11.25 25.52
N ARG A 98 -5.10 10.96 25.97
CA ARG A 98 -5.49 10.97 27.38
C ARG A 98 -6.01 9.59 27.80
N PRO A 99 -5.64 9.11 29.00
CA PRO A 99 -6.17 7.86 29.50
C PRO A 99 -7.61 8.04 29.96
N ARG A 100 -8.53 7.17 29.55
CA ARG A 100 -9.89 7.09 30.10
C ARG A 100 -9.94 6.29 31.40
N CYS A 101 -8.98 5.38 31.60
CA CYS A 101 -8.83 4.60 32.83
C CYS A 101 -7.36 4.56 33.28
N HIS A 102 -7.13 4.23 34.54
CA HIS A 102 -5.78 4.18 35.10
C HIS A 102 -4.93 3.14 34.37
N GLY A 103 -3.72 3.52 33.98
CA GLY A 103 -2.76 2.66 33.29
C GLY A 103 -2.94 2.54 31.77
N ALA A 104 -3.96 3.16 31.16
CA ALA A 104 -4.22 3.02 29.72
C ALA A 104 -3.07 3.54 28.83
N LEU A 105 -2.30 4.52 29.31
CA LEU A 105 -1.14 5.07 28.59
C LEU A 105 0.20 4.43 28.98
N ASP A 106 0.23 3.54 29.97
CA ASP A 106 1.48 2.96 30.48
C ASP A 106 2.34 2.30 29.38
N PRO A 107 1.75 1.56 28.42
CA PRO A 107 2.51 0.98 27.30
C PRO A 107 3.20 2.03 26.41
N LEU A 108 2.71 3.26 26.38
CA LEU A 108 3.25 4.34 25.55
C LEU A 108 4.32 5.16 26.28
N LEU A 109 4.42 5.07 27.60
CA LEU A 109 5.27 5.95 28.41
C LEU A 109 6.73 5.88 27.97
N GLN A 110 7.26 4.66 27.77
CA GLN A 110 8.66 4.48 27.34
C GLN A 110 8.95 5.18 26.01
N ALA A 111 8.01 5.10 25.05
CA ALA A 111 8.16 5.76 23.76
C ALA A 111 8.01 7.29 23.87
N LEU A 112 7.08 7.78 24.70
CA LEU A 112 6.90 9.20 24.96
C LEU A 112 8.12 9.81 25.68
N GLU A 113 8.79 9.04 26.54
CA GLU A 113 9.96 9.49 27.30
C GLU A 113 11.20 9.76 26.45
N LEU A 114 11.24 9.22 25.21
CA LEU A 114 12.26 9.56 24.22
C LEU A 114 12.23 11.04 23.83
N TYR A 115 11.11 11.72 24.07
CA TYR A 115 10.90 13.11 23.73
C TYR A 115 10.99 14.06 24.94
N PRO A 116 11.38 15.33 24.75
CA PRO A 116 11.31 16.35 25.78
C PRO A 116 9.89 16.51 26.35
N GLU A 117 9.75 16.74 27.66
CA GLU A 117 8.46 16.81 28.34
C GLU A 117 7.47 17.78 27.68
N LYS A 118 7.96 18.92 27.18
CA LYS A 118 7.18 19.96 26.51
C LYS A 118 6.46 19.51 25.23
N VAL A 119 6.88 18.41 24.62
CA VAL A 119 6.34 17.93 23.32
C VAL A 119 5.57 16.61 23.44
N ARG A 120 5.64 15.93 24.60
CA ARG A 120 4.99 14.63 24.83
C ARG A 120 3.46 14.67 24.68
N GLY A 121 2.86 15.81 25.00
CA GLY A 121 1.42 16.06 24.84
C GLY A 121 1.05 16.70 23.50
N ARG A 122 1.95 16.74 22.52
CA ARG A 122 1.72 17.43 21.24
C ARG A 122 2.04 16.52 20.07
N LEU A 123 1.02 15.79 19.61
CA LEU A 123 1.06 14.83 18.51
C LEU A 123 0.48 15.47 17.25
N SER A 124 0.90 15.00 16.08
CA SER A 124 0.38 15.41 14.77
C SER A 124 0.52 14.26 13.77
N VAL A 125 -0.48 14.04 12.92
CA VAL A 125 -0.39 13.07 11.81
C VAL A 125 0.33 13.63 10.59
N SER A 126 0.41 14.96 10.49
CA SER A 126 1.17 15.65 9.46
C SER A 126 2.57 15.97 9.96
N ARG A 127 3.55 15.92 9.06
CA ARG A 127 4.93 16.25 9.37
C ARG A 127 5.04 17.71 9.84
N PRO A 128 5.58 18.00 11.04
CA PRO A 128 5.72 19.35 11.53
C PRO A 128 6.64 20.20 10.64
N SER A 129 6.27 21.47 10.43
CA SER A 129 7.14 22.46 9.76
C SER A 129 8.36 22.77 10.62
N ALA A 130 9.49 23.16 9.99
CA ALA A 130 10.71 23.54 10.70
C ALA A 130 10.42 24.56 11.83
N GLY A 131 10.92 24.28 13.04
CA GLY A 131 10.73 25.12 14.24
C GLY A 131 9.42 24.88 15.01
N LYS A 132 8.58 23.91 14.62
CA LYS A 132 7.44 23.45 15.42
C LYS A 132 7.74 22.06 15.99
N ASP A 133 7.93 21.98 17.31
CA ASP A 133 8.16 20.70 17.96
C ASP A 133 6.83 19.98 18.22
N ALA A 134 6.68 18.77 17.67
CA ALA A 134 5.57 17.85 17.89
C ALA A 134 6.03 16.43 17.53
N ILE A 135 5.41 15.42 18.14
CA ILE A 135 5.62 14.01 17.79
C ILE A 135 4.82 13.72 16.52
N TRP A 136 5.51 13.36 15.44
CA TRP A 136 4.89 13.04 14.16
C TRP A 136 4.43 11.58 14.15
N MET A 137 3.13 11.36 14.26
CA MET A 137 2.53 10.01 14.27
C MET A 137 2.52 9.45 12.85
N HIS A 138 3.32 8.42 12.60
CA HIS A 138 3.35 7.67 11.33
C HIS A 138 3.85 6.23 11.57
N PRO A 139 3.60 5.28 10.63
CA PRO A 139 4.21 3.95 10.71
C PRO A 139 5.73 4.02 10.81
N GLY A 140 6.29 3.28 11.77
CA GLY A 140 7.70 3.28 12.12
C GLY A 140 8.10 4.27 13.23
N GLU A 141 7.24 5.23 13.60
CA GLU A 141 7.50 6.09 14.76
C GLU A 141 7.25 5.33 16.07
N PRO A 142 8.22 5.25 17.02
CA PRO A 142 8.08 4.62 18.33
C PRO A 142 6.72 4.78 19.02
N VAL A 143 6.19 6.00 19.14
CA VAL A 143 4.91 6.22 19.85
C VAL A 143 3.74 5.58 19.09
N PHE A 144 3.72 5.73 17.76
CA PHE A 144 2.71 5.09 16.91
C PHE A 144 2.81 3.57 16.95
N GLU A 145 4.03 3.02 16.91
CA GLU A 145 4.26 1.58 16.94
C GLU A 145 3.83 0.94 18.26
N GLN A 146 4.08 1.59 19.41
CA GLN A 146 3.60 1.12 20.70
C GLN A 146 2.07 1.19 20.80
N PHE A 147 1.46 2.27 20.31
CA PHE A 147 0.00 2.40 20.25
C PHE A 147 -0.63 1.29 19.38
N ARG A 148 -0.07 1.07 18.18
CA ARG A 148 -0.50 0.01 17.28
C ARG A 148 -0.36 -1.39 17.90
N ALA A 149 0.73 -1.63 18.62
CA ALA A 149 0.96 -2.89 19.32
C ALA A 149 -0.08 -3.12 20.43
N GLN A 150 -0.34 -2.11 21.26
CA GLN A 150 -1.35 -2.16 22.31
C GLN A 150 -2.75 -2.45 21.76
N VAL A 151 -3.15 -1.78 20.67
CA VAL A 151 -4.43 -2.01 20.00
C VAL A 151 -4.51 -3.44 19.47
N SER A 152 -3.44 -3.90 18.82
CA SER A 152 -3.38 -5.24 18.25
C SER A 152 -3.46 -6.31 19.32
N GLU A 153 -2.76 -6.16 20.44
CA GLU A 153 -2.82 -7.08 21.59
C GLU A 153 -4.23 -7.11 22.20
N ARG A 154 -4.83 -5.94 22.43
CA ARG A 154 -6.17 -5.82 23.02
C ARG A 154 -7.27 -6.48 22.17
N LEU A 155 -7.15 -6.38 20.85
CA LEU A 155 -8.19 -6.83 19.91
C LEU A 155 -7.91 -8.20 19.28
N ALA A 156 -6.69 -8.74 19.41
CA ALA A 156 -6.28 -9.98 18.74
C ALA A 156 -7.23 -11.15 19.00
N ASP A 157 -7.57 -11.40 20.27
CA ASP A 157 -8.44 -12.52 20.62
C ASP A 157 -9.87 -12.30 20.13
N ALA A 158 -10.37 -11.07 20.17
CA ALA A 158 -11.69 -10.74 19.63
C ALA A 158 -11.75 -10.95 18.12
N GLY A 159 -10.74 -10.48 17.38
CA GLY A 159 -10.62 -10.69 15.94
C GLY A 159 -10.57 -12.18 15.58
N LYS A 160 -9.76 -12.96 16.31
CA LYS A 160 -9.62 -14.42 16.09
C LYS A 160 -10.87 -15.22 16.46
N ARG A 161 -11.60 -14.83 17.51
CA ARG A 161 -12.91 -15.43 17.82
C ARG A 161 -13.92 -15.17 16.71
N GLY A 162 -13.84 -13.98 16.12
CA GLY A 162 -14.71 -13.52 15.06
C GLY A 162 -16.08 -13.05 15.54
N ALA A 163 -16.86 -12.52 14.60
CA ALA A 163 -18.19 -12.00 14.85
C ALA A 163 -19.12 -12.24 13.66
N VAL A 164 -20.43 -12.05 13.88
CA VAL A 164 -21.43 -12.14 12.83
C VAL A 164 -21.62 -10.78 12.19
N PHE A 165 -21.64 -10.75 10.87
CA PHE A 165 -21.88 -9.57 10.06
C PHE A 165 -23.01 -9.82 9.07
N VAL A 166 -23.65 -8.75 8.64
CA VAL A 166 -24.73 -8.75 7.67
C VAL A 166 -24.23 -8.14 6.37
N ASP A 167 -24.46 -8.86 5.26
CA ASP A 167 -24.13 -8.43 3.92
C ASP A 167 -25.40 -8.29 3.08
N PRO A 168 -25.81 -7.06 2.73
CA PRO A 168 -26.98 -6.84 1.90
C PRO A 168 -26.70 -6.91 0.39
N THR A 169 -25.43 -7.12 -0.01
CA THR A 169 -25.03 -7.22 -1.43
C THR A 169 -25.15 -8.62 -1.99
N SER A 170 -25.56 -9.58 -1.16
CA SER A 170 -25.64 -10.98 -1.50
C SER A 170 -26.61 -11.31 -2.64
N ASP A 171 -27.46 -10.38 -3.09
CA ASP A 171 -28.34 -10.59 -4.26
C ASP A 171 -27.83 -9.90 -5.54
N LEU A 172 -26.68 -9.19 -5.49
CA LEU A 172 -26.10 -8.55 -6.66
C LEU A 172 -25.40 -9.57 -7.58
N PRO A 173 -25.52 -9.44 -8.92
CA PRO A 173 -24.84 -10.33 -9.84
C PRO A 173 -23.32 -10.25 -9.61
N ALA A 174 -22.70 -11.39 -9.44
CA ALA A 174 -21.26 -11.48 -9.29
C ALA A 174 -20.55 -10.89 -10.53
N ALA A 175 -19.35 -10.34 -10.33
CA ALA A 175 -18.50 -9.93 -11.44
C ALA A 175 -18.32 -11.08 -12.46
N PRO A 176 -18.22 -10.80 -13.77
CA PRO A 176 -18.12 -11.83 -14.78
C PRO A 176 -16.97 -12.81 -14.49
N GLY A 177 -17.29 -14.11 -14.42
CA GLY A 177 -16.32 -15.17 -14.12
C GLY A 177 -16.35 -15.70 -12.69
N VAL A 178 -17.17 -15.15 -11.79
CA VAL A 178 -17.41 -15.68 -10.45
C VAL A 178 -18.77 -16.37 -10.41
N ALA A 179 -18.82 -17.62 -9.93
CA ALA A 179 -20.09 -18.32 -9.74
C ALA A 179 -20.98 -17.52 -8.78
N ALA A 180 -22.18 -17.15 -9.24
CA ALA A 180 -23.14 -16.40 -8.44
C ALA A 180 -23.56 -17.22 -7.21
N GLN A 181 -22.94 -16.94 -6.07
CA GLN A 181 -23.29 -17.53 -4.76
C GLN A 181 -24.21 -16.60 -3.98
N ALA A 182 -25.14 -16.01 -4.73
CA ALA A 182 -26.07 -15.04 -4.20
C ALA A 182 -26.94 -15.66 -3.09
N GLY A 183 -27.13 -14.92 -1.99
CA GLY A 183 -27.98 -15.32 -0.88
C GLY A 183 -27.43 -16.43 0.05
N LYS A 184 -26.14 -16.80 -0.03
CA LYS A 184 -25.54 -17.82 0.86
C LYS A 184 -24.63 -17.21 1.95
N PRO A 185 -24.70 -17.70 3.20
CA PRO A 185 -23.73 -17.37 4.24
C PRO A 185 -22.31 -17.80 3.85
N TYR A 186 -21.32 -17.04 4.30
CA TYR A 186 -19.90 -17.34 4.07
C TYR A 186 -19.04 -16.91 5.25
N LEU A 187 -17.87 -17.54 5.37
CA LEU A 187 -16.83 -17.09 6.29
C LEU A 187 -15.95 -16.07 5.56
N PHE A 188 -15.61 -14.99 6.23
CA PHE A 188 -14.57 -14.09 5.77
C PHE A 188 -13.35 -14.24 6.66
N HIS A 189 -12.19 -14.44 6.03
CA HIS A 189 -10.91 -14.49 6.72
C HIS A 189 -10.05 -13.32 6.28
N LEU A 190 -9.61 -12.52 7.25
CA LEU A 190 -8.59 -11.50 7.05
C LEU A 190 -7.23 -12.10 7.42
N ALA A 191 -6.30 -12.12 6.47
CA ALA A 191 -4.99 -12.72 6.66
C ALA A 191 -3.86 -11.80 6.20
N LEU A 192 -2.75 -11.82 6.95
CA LEU A 192 -1.48 -11.24 6.56
C LEU A 192 -0.60 -12.32 5.95
N LEU A 193 -0.24 -12.14 4.68
CA LEU A 193 0.69 -12.98 3.94
C LEU A 193 2.06 -12.30 3.97
N SER A 194 3.11 -13.10 4.09
CA SER A 194 4.48 -12.62 3.96
C SER A 194 5.22 -13.40 2.89
N ILE A 195 6.07 -12.71 2.14
CA ILE A 195 7.05 -13.31 1.24
C ILE A 195 8.42 -13.08 1.86
N ILE A 196 9.18 -14.15 2.02
CA ILE A 196 10.48 -14.11 2.68
C ILE A 196 11.59 -14.50 1.73
N ARG A 197 12.78 -13.97 1.99
CA ARG A 197 14.04 -14.57 1.56
C ARG A 197 14.53 -15.44 2.71
N LYS A 198 14.59 -16.75 2.48
CA LYS A 198 15.15 -17.69 3.46
C LYS A 198 16.61 -17.38 3.76
N ALA A 199 17.06 -17.73 4.96
CA ALA A 199 18.46 -17.64 5.33
C ALA A 199 19.29 -18.68 4.56
N ASP A 200 20.50 -18.29 4.17
CA ASP A 200 21.55 -19.19 3.68
C ASP A 200 22.83 -18.93 4.50
N PRO A 201 23.12 -19.76 5.52
CA PRO A 201 24.25 -19.55 6.44
C PRO A 201 25.62 -19.58 5.76
N GLU A 202 25.73 -20.19 4.56
CA GLU A 202 26.99 -20.28 3.81
C GLU A 202 27.37 -18.94 3.15
N LEU A 203 26.41 -18.00 3.05
CA LEU A 203 26.60 -16.71 2.41
C LEU A 203 26.29 -15.59 3.41
N GLU A 204 27.32 -14.86 3.82
CA GLU A 204 27.23 -13.80 4.84
C GLU A 204 26.12 -12.78 4.53
N GLY A 205 25.99 -12.36 3.26
CA GLY A 205 24.94 -11.43 2.82
C GLY A 205 23.52 -11.97 2.91
N LEU A 206 23.36 -13.30 3.07
CA LEU A 206 22.09 -14.01 3.10
C LEU A 206 21.86 -14.76 4.43
N ALA A 207 22.74 -14.60 5.42
CA ALA A 207 22.78 -15.41 6.64
C ALA A 207 21.52 -15.30 7.53
N ARG A 208 20.73 -14.24 7.36
CA ARG A 208 19.48 -14.03 8.09
C ARG A 208 18.29 -14.14 7.15
N GLN A 209 17.16 -14.59 7.67
CA GLN A 209 15.90 -14.48 6.96
C GLN A 209 15.48 -13.00 6.88
N GLU A 210 14.85 -12.64 5.78
CA GLU A 210 14.35 -11.29 5.55
C GLU A 210 12.93 -11.34 4.98
N THR A 211 12.03 -10.49 5.48
CA THR A 211 10.70 -10.32 4.89
C THR A 211 10.80 -9.35 3.72
N LEU A 212 10.55 -9.85 2.51
CA LEU A 212 10.61 -9.08 1.27
C LEU A 212 9.32 -8.31 1.00
N GLU A 213 8.18 -8.88 1.40
CA GLU A 213 6.86 -8.32 1.14
C GLU A 213 5.86 -8.79 2.20
N CYS A 214 4.94 -7.91 2.56
CA CYS A 214 3.77 -8.22 3.38
C CYS A 214 2.52 -7.75 2.65
N ARG A 215 1.49 -8.61 2.57
CA ARG A 215 0.23 -8.28 1.92
C ARG A 215 -0.95 -8.70 2.78
N LEU A 216 -1.87 -7.77 3.01
CA LEU A 216 -3.15 -8.05 3.64
C LEU A 216 -4.13 -8.55 2.59
N VAL A 217 -4.82 -9.65 2.86
CA VAL A 217 -5.82 -10.21 1.94
C VAL A 217 -7.09 -10.60 2.67
N GLY A 218 -8.23 -10.38 2.02
CA GLY A 218 -9.51 -10.93 2.41
C GLY A 218 -9.82 -12.20 1.62
N VAL A 219 -10.51 -13.14 2.25
CA VAL A 219 -10.94 -14.38 1.61
C VAL A 219 -12.39 -14.66 2.01
N LYS A 220 -13.25 -14.89 1.02
CA LYS A 220 -14.58 -15.45 1.26
C LYS A 220 -14.51 -16.96 1.10
N GLN A 221 -15.05 -17.68 2.07
CA GLN A 221 -15.12 -19.14 2.05
C GLN A 221 -16.57 -19.57 2.26
N TYR A 222 -17.09 -20.33 1.31
CA TYR A 222 -18.46 -20.84 1.32
C TYR A 222 -18.50 -22.32 1.72
N GLU A 223 -19.69 -22.79 2.02
CA GLU A 223 -19.93 -24.22 2.25
C GLU A 223 -19.52 -25.04 1.00
N GLY A 224 -18.78 -26.15 1.19
CA GLY A 224 -18.28 -26.98 0.09
C GLY A 224 -16.84 -26.69 -0.37
N ALA A 225 -16.04 -26.00 0.46
CA ALA A 225 -14.62 -25.69 0.24
C ALA A 225 -14.31 -24.72 -0.92
N GLU A 226 -15.30 -23.97 -1.39
CA GLU A 226 -15.05 -22.86 -2.31
C GLU A 226 -14.43 -21.69 -1.55
N VAL A 227 -13.26 -21.26 -2.01
CA VAL A 227 -12.45 -20.19 -1.40
C VAL A 227 -12.07 -19.19 -2.48
N VAL A 228 -12.47 -17.93 -2.31
CA VAL A 228 -12.20 -16.85 -3.28
C VAL A 228 -11.57 -15.64 -2.60
N LEU A 229 -10.64 -14.98 -3.31
CA LEU A 229 -10.06 -13.73 -2.86
C LEU A 229 -11.11 -12.61 -2.85
N CYS A 230 -10.97 -11.69 -1.89
CA CYS A 230 -11.85 -10.56 -1.72
C CYS A 230 -11.06 -9.34 -1.22
N PRO A 231 -11.39 -8.12 -1.69
CA PRO A 231 -10.83 -6.89 -1.12
C PRO A 231 -11.04 -6.83 0.39
N VAL A 232 -10.07 -6.29 1.12
CA VAL A 232 -10.12 -6.23 2.59
C VAL A 232 -11.16 -5.21 3.08
N GLU A 233 -11.41 -4.20 2.25
CA GLU A 233 -12.40 -3.14 2.41
C GLU A 233 -13.82 -3.69 2.45
N HIS A 234 -14.05 -4.90 1.89
CA HIS A 234 -15.33 -5.58 1.97
C HIS A 234 -15.82 -5.66 3.41
N LEU A 235 -14.93 -5.95 4.37
CA LEU A 235 -15.28 -6.02 5.80
C LEU A 235 -15.76 -4.68 6.37
N LEU A 236 -15.26 -3.55 5.85
CA LEU A 236 -15.64 -2.20 6.31
C LEU A 236 -17.04 -1.79 5.86
N LEU A 237 -17.59 -2.47 4.84
CA LEU A 237 -18.92 -2.19 4.29
C LEU A 237 -20.03 -3.03 4.96
N LEU A 238 -19.64 -4.01 5.78
CA LEU A 238 -20.57 -4.91 6.43
C LEU A 238 -21.14 -4.31 7.71
N LYS A 239 -22.40 -4.60 7.97
CA LYS A 239 -23.09 -4.20 9.20
C LYS A 239 -22.87 -5.25 10.28
N GLY A 240 -22.68 -4.85 11.54
CA GLY A 240 -22.63 -5.78 12.66
C GLY A 240 -23.95 -6.55 12.79
N GLY A 241 -23.88 -7.88 12.87
CA GLY A 241 -25.02 -8.76 13.03
C GLY A 241 -25.17 -9.27 14.46
N HIS A 242 -26.38 -9.70 14.81
CA HIS A 242 -26.66 -10.33 16.10
C HIS A 242 -27.28 -11.71 15.93
N GLY A 243 -26.83 -12.65 16.76
CA GLY A 243 -27.32 -14.03 16.74
C GLY A 243 -26.77 -14.85 15.57
N LEU A 244 -27.25 -16.09 15.47
CA LEU A 244 -26.82 -17.06 14.47
C LEU A 244 -28.05 -17.63 13.74
N PRO A 245 -28.38 -17.13 12.54
CA PRO A 245 -29.56 -17.58 11.81
C PRO A 245 -29.41 -19.04 11.38
N PRO A 246 -30.52 -19.80 11.21
CA PRO A 246 -30.47 -21.20 10.85
C PRO A 246 -29.65 -21.51 9.59
N SER A 247 -29.68 -20.61 8.59
CA SER A 247 -28.91 -20.74 7.35
C SER A 247 -27.39 -20.76 7.56
N ALA A 248 -26.90 -20.16 8.65
CA ALA A 248 -25.48 -20.00 8.93
C ALA A 248 -24.96 -20.93 10.05
N GLN A 249 -25.85 -21.66 10.73
CA GLN A 249 -25.48 -22.52 11.86
C GLN A 249 -24.51 -23.63 11.47
N ARG A 250 -24.75 -24.30 10.35
CA ARG A 250 -23.87 -25.38 9.87
C ARG A 250 -22.48 -24.85 9.58
N LEU A 251 -22.40 -23.72 8.87
CA LEU A 251 -21.14 -23.07 8.54
C LEU A 251 -20.36 -22.65 9.79
N ALA A 252 -21.05 -22.16 10.83
CA ALA A 252 -20.43 -21.80 12.10
C ALA A 252 -19.82 -23.01 12.83
N VAL A 253 -20.49 -24.17 12.79
CA VAL A 253 -19.99 -25.42 13.38
C VAL A 253 -18.75 -25.93 12.64
N GLU A 254 -18.74 -25.85 11.32
CA GLU A 254 -17.63 -26.33 10.48
C GLU A 254 -16.45 -25.33 10.39
N ALA A 255 -16.63 -24.09 10.85
CA ALA A 255 -15.69 -22.97 10.65
C ALA A 255 -14.25 -23.26 11.08
N SER A 256 -14.05 -23.98 12.19
CA SER A 256 -12.70 -24.31 12.66
C SER A 256 -11.94 -25.22 11.69
N GLY A 257 -12.62 -26.20 11.08
CA GLY A 257 -12.01 -27.07 10.07
C GLY A 257 -11.84 -26.36 8.74
N MET A 258 -12.80 -25.50 8.38
CA MET A 258 -12.74 -24.71 7.14
C MET A 258 -11.57 -23.72 7.12
N ARG A 259 -11.16 -23.21 8.28
CA ARG A 259 -9.97 -22.35 8.42
C ARG A 259 -8.68 -23.03 7.92
N GLU A 260 -8.53 -24.34 8.10
CA GLU A 260 -7.35 -25.07 7.60
C GLU A 260 -7.34 -25.14 6.07
N HIS A 261 -8.51 -25.32 5.44
CA HIS A 261 -8.63 -25.23 3.99
C HIS A 261 -8.34 -23.82 3.46
N ALA A 262 -8.80 -22.77 4.14
CA ALA A 262 -8.48 -21.39 3.79
C ALA A 262 -6.98 -21.11 3.91
N LEU A 263 -6.32 -21.65 4.95
CA LEU A 263 -4.87 -21.55 5.12
C LEU A 263 -4.12 -22.22 3.96
N ALA A 264 -4.52 -23.44 3.59
CA ALA A 264 -3.92 -24.17 2.47
C ALA A 264 -4.08 -23.40 1.15
N PHE A 265 -5.28 -22.88 0.87
CA PHE A 265 -5.54 -22.03 -0.29
C PHE A 265 -4.63 -20.80 -0.33
N LEU A 266 -4.50 -20.09 0.79
CA LEU A 266 -3.67 -18.89 0.89
C LEU A 266 -2.18 -19.21 0.69
N LEU A 267 -1.68 -20.32 1.25
CA LEU A 267 -0.28 -20.73 1.10
C LEU A 267 0.03 -21.23 -0.31
N GLU A 268 -0.77 -22.16 -0.83
CA GLU A 268 -0.45 -22.92 -2.03
C GLU A 268 -0.75 -22.17 -3.32
N ARG A 269 -1.77 -21.30 -3.31
CA ARG A 269 -2.17 -20.51 -4.46
C ARG A 269 -1.65 -19.08 -4.35
N VAL A 270 -2.15 -18.32 -3.38
CA VAL A 270 -1.95 -16.87 -3.31
C VAL A 270 -0.51 -16.51 -2.97
N ALA A 271 0.02 -17.00 -1.85
CA ALA A 271 1.37 -16.68 -1.42
C ALA A 271 2.43 -17.25 -2.37
N ARG A 272 2.18 -18.42 -2.96
CA ARG A 272 3.07 -19.01 -3.97
C ARG A 272 3.14 -18.17 -5.25
N GLU A 273 2.00 -17.70 -5.77
CA GLU A 273 1.97 -16.80 -6.92
C GLU A 273 2.73 -15.50 -6.64
N LEU A 274 2.53 -14.89 -5.46
CA LEU A 274 3.27 -13.69 -5.03
C LEU A 274 4.78 -13.95 -4.91
N ALA A 275 5.19 -15.08 -4.35
CA ALA A 275 6.61 -15.45 -4.26
C ALA A 275 7.24 -15.62 -5.66
N LEU A 276 6.52 -16.22 -6.61
CA LEU A 276 6.98 -16.36 -7.99
C LEU A 276 7.09 -15.02 -8.71
N GLU A 277 6.11 -14.12 -8.51
CA GLU A 277 6.17 -12.76 -9.04
C GLU A 277 7.38 -12.00 -8.46
N ARG A 278 7.60 -12.09 -7.15
CA ARG A 278 8.74 -11.46 -6.48
C ARG A 278 10.07 -12.01 -7.00
N LYS A 279 10.18 -13.34 -7.16
CA LYS A 279 11.34 -14.01 -7.75
C LYS A 279 11.62 -13.48 -9.16
N ARG A 280 10.57 -13.36 -9.99
CA ARG A 280 10.69 -12.81 -11.36
C ARG A 280 11.23 -11.39 -11.37
N LYS A 281 10.69 -10.49 -10.53
CA LYS A 281 11.18 -9.10 -10.40
C LYS A 281 12.66 -9.04 -10.00
N ILE A 282 13.09 -9.89 -9.08
CA ILE A 282 14.50 -9.95 -8.66
C ILE A 282 15.38 -10.43 -9.83
N LEU A 283 14.97 -11.49 -10.55
CA LEU A 283 15.69 -12.01 -11.72
C LEU A 283 15.80 -10.98 -12.85
N GLU A 284 14.75 -10.22 -13.11
CA GLU A 284 14.74 -9.15 -14.11
C GLU A 284 15.77 -8.05 -13.77
N SER A 285 15.89 -7.67 -12.50
CA SER A 285 16.87 -6.67 -12.03
C SER A 285 18.31 -7.20 -11.88
N LEU A 286 18.52 -8.51 -12.00
CA LEU A 286 19.77 -9.17 -11.65
C LEU A 286 20.98 -8.69 -12.47
N PRO A 287 20.89 -8.54 -13.82
CA PRO A 287 22.04 -8.13 -14.63
C PRO A 287 22.55 -6.73 -14.27
N GLU A 288 21.63 -5.80 -13.99
CA GLU A 288 21.97 -4.43 -13.60
C GLU A 288 22.65 -4.38 -12.23
N ARG A 289 22.11 -5.12 -11.25
CA ARG A 289 22.69 -5.25 -9.91
C ARG A 289 24.07 -5.89 -9.96
N GLU A 290 24.25 -6.93 -10.78
CA GLU A 290 25.57 -7.57 -10.98
C GLU A 290 26.56 -6.59 -11.60
N GLY A 291 26.14 -5.82 -12.61
CA GLY A 291 26.95 -4.75 -13.20
C GLY A 291 27.35 -3.67 -12.20
N PHE A 292 26.44 -3.25 -11.33
CA PHE A 292 26.70 -2.26 -10.28
C PHE A 292 27.73 -2.76 -9.26
N ILE A 293 27.58 -4.01 -8.77
CA ILE A 293 28.54 -4.62 -7.84
C ILE A 293 29.93 -4.71 -8.48
N ARG A 294 30.02 -5.20 -9.72
CA ARG A 294 31.31 -5.31 -10.43
C ARG A 294 32.01 -3.95 -10.51
N ARG A 295 31.32 -2.90 -10.97
CA ARG A 295 31.88 -1.54 -11.05
C ARG A 295 32.32 -1.00 -9.69
N GLY A 296 31.55 -1.26 -8.64
CA GLY A 296 31.92 -0.86 -7.28
C GLY A 296 33.23 -1.49 -6.80
N PHE A 297 33.43 -2.79 -7.07
CA PHE A 297 34.68 -3.46 -6.75
C PHE A 297 35.84 -3.03 -7.66
N ASP A 298 35.59 -2.78 -8.95
CA ASP A 298 36.61 -2.28 -9.86
C ASP A 298 37.11 -0.88 -9.42
N PHE A 299 36.22 -0.03 -8.88
CA PHE A 299 36.58 1.25 -8.28
C PHE A 299 37.42 1.09 -7.00
N GLN A 300 37.00 0.20 -6.08
CA GLN A 300 37.77 -0.10 -4.87
C GLN A 300 39.16 -0.67 -5.19
N GLU A 301 39.27 -1.49 -6.23
CA GLU A 301 40.54 -2.04 -6.69
C GLU A 301 41.47 -0.93 -7.20
N ALA A 302 40.94 0.02 -7.98
CA ALA A 302 41.69 1.19 -8.44
C ALA A 302 42.17 2.08 -7.29
N ASP A 303 41.31 2.36 -6.31
CA ASP A 303 41.65 3.15 -5.13
C ASP A 303 42.76 2.49 -4.29
N LEU A 304 42.63 1.18 -4.04
CA LEU A 304 43.65 0.42 -3.32
C LEU A 304 44.97 0.36 -4.10
N ALA A 305 44.93 0.26 -5.44
CA ALA A 305 46.13 0.31 -6.27
C ALA A 305 46.83 1.68 -6.18
N ALA A 306 46.07 2.78 -6.21
CA ALA A 306 46.59 4.13 -6.04
C ALA A 306 47.18 4.36 -4.64
N ALA A 307 46.48 3.89 -3.59
CA ALA A 307 46.96 3.93 -2.21
C ALA A 307 48.26 3.12 -2.06
N ARG A 308 48.31 1.91 -2.62
CA ARG A 308 49.50 1.05 -2.62
C ARG A 308 50.70 1.72 -3.26
N ALA A 309 50.52 2.37 -4.41
CA ALA A 309 51.61 3.10 -5.09
C ALA A 309 52.15 4.23 -4.19
N LYS A 310 51.27 5.04 -3.60
CA LYS A 310 51.60 6.14 -2.70
C LYS A 310 52.33 5.69 -1.43
N HIS A 311 51.87 4.60 -0.80
CA HIS A 311 52.51 4.06 0.39
C HIS A 311 53.83 3.34 0.08
N ALA A 312 53.93 2.66 -1.08
CA ALA A 312 55.16 2.02 -1.52
C ALA A 312 56.30 3.01 -1.77
N GLU A 313 56.02 4.17 -2.36
CA GLU A 313 57.00 5.23 -2.56
C GLU A 313 57.54 5.76 -1.22
N LYS A 314 56.63 6.07 -0.28
CA LYS A 314 56.99 6.56 1.06
C LYS A 314 57.71 5.51 1.92
N ALA A 315 57.35 4.24 1.76
CA ALA A 315 58.00 3.13 2.45
C ALA A 315 59.45 2.95 1.98
N ARG A 316 59.73 3.11 0.67
CA ARG A 316 61.11 3.08 0.12
C ARG A 316 61.98 4.21 0.68
N ALA A 317 61.38 5.34 1.05
CA ALA A 317 62.07 6.44 1.73
C ALA A 317 62.30 6.21 3.23
N GLY A 318 62.02 5.01 3.76
CA GLY A 318 62.30 4.63 5.15
C GLY A 318 61.21 5.00 6.17
N ASN A 319 60.02 5.43 5.72
CA ASN A 319 58.94 5.79 6.62
C ASN A 319 58.22 4.56 7.20
N ARG A 320 58.42 4.28 8.50
CA ARG A 320 57.84 3.13 9.21
C ARG A 320 56.30 3.09 9.16
N LYS A 321 55.62 4.23 9.32
CA LYS A 321 54.14 4.30 9.23
C LYS A 321 53.64 3.98 7.81
N ALA A 322 54.41 4.32 6.78
CA ALA A 322 54.06 3.98 5.41
C ALA A 322 54.28 2.49 5.09
N MET A 323 55.19 1.81 5.78
CA MET A 323 55.36 0.35 5.67
C MET A 323 54.18 -0.40 6.30
N GLU A 324 53.73 0.03 7.49
CA GLU A 324 52.55 -0.53 8.17
C GLU A 324 51.29 -0.36 7.30
N ALA A 325 51.02 0.85 6.81
CA ALA A 325 49.89 1.13 5.92
C ALA A 325 50.00 0.38 4.57
N LEU A 326 51.21 0.14 4.06
CA LEU A 326 51.39 -0.65 2.83
C LEU A 326 51.01 -2.13 3.04
N GLU A 327 51.31 -2.70 4.20
CA GLU A 327 50.89 -4.07 4.53
C GLU A 327 49.38 -4.17 4.73
N GLU A 328 48.75 -3.18 5.37
CA GLU A 328 47.28 -3.10 5.47
C GLU A 328 46.63 -3.08 4.08
N VAL A 329 47.08 -2.20 3.17
CA VAL A 329 46.56 -2.13 1.79
C VAL A 329 46.75 -3.45 1.03
N LYS A 330 47.87 -4.15 1.21
CA LYS A 330 48.07 -5.49 0.60
C LYS A 330 47.10 -6.52 1.14
N GLN A 331 46.82 -6.50 2.44
CA GLN A 331 45.85 -7.40 3.06
C GLN A 331 44.44 -7.12 2.53
N GLU A 332 44.03 -5.85 2.45
CA GLU A 332 42.75 -5.45 1.89
C GLU A 332 42.60 -5.88 0.41
N GLN A 333 43.64 -5.66 -0.41
CA GLN A 333 43.65 -6.13 -1.82
C GLN A 333 43.49 -7.66 -1.92
N LYS A 334 44.15 -8.42 -1.03
CA LYS A 334 44.04 -9.88 -1.01
C LYS A 334 42.63 -10.35 -0.66
N GLN A 335 41.93 -9.63 0.22
CA GLN A 335 40.56 -9.95 0.65
C GLN A 335 39.50 -9.46 -0.35
N LEU A 336 39.80 -8.45 -1.16
CA LEU A 336 38.85 -7.82 -2.07
C LEU A 336 38.25 -8.81 -3.08
N SER A 337 39.07 -9.72 -3.64
CA SER A 337 38.61 -10.74 -4.59
C SER A 337 37.61 -11.72 -3.96
N GLY A 338 37.86 -12.14 -2.72
CA GLY A 338 36.94 -12.98 -1.94
C GLY A 338 35.63 -12.28 -1.65
N ARG A 339 35.69 -11.01 -1.23
CA ARG A 339 34.50 -10.17 -0.99
C ARG A 339 33.67 -9.98 -2.26
N ARG A 340 34.31 -9.75 -3.40
CA ARG A 340 33.64 -9.66 -4.72
C ARG A 340 32.96 -10.97 -5.08
N ALA A 341 33.64 -12.10 -4.95
CA ALA A 341 33.07 -13.41 -5.23
C ALA A 341 31.86 -13.71 -4.34
N ASN A 342 31.97 -13.47 -3.03
CA ASN A 342 30.88 -13.69 -2.07
C ASN A 342 29.67 -12.78 -2.35
N ALA A 343 29.89 -11.51 -2.69
CA ALA A 343 28.82 -10.59 -3.03
C ALA A 343 28.06 -11.03 -4.30
N LEU A 344 28.79 -11.48 -5.33
CA LEU A 344 28.19 -11.99 -6.57
C LEU A 344 27.48 -13.33 -6.37
N ALA A 345 28.03 -14.22 -5.54
CA ALA A 345 27.39 -15.48 -5.19
C ALA A 345 26.07 -15.24 -4.42
N SER A 346 26.10 -14.33 -3.44
CA SER A 346 24.90 -13.91 -2.69
C SER A 346 23.83 -13.35 -3.62
N LEU A 347 24.21 -12.47 -4.54
CA LEU A 347 23.28 -11.87 -5.50
C LEU A 347 22.61 -12.93 -6.41
N LYS A 348 23.36 -13.97 -6.82
CA LYS A 348 22.84 -15.04 -7.68
C LYS A 348 21.99 -16.06 -6.94
N GLN A 349 22.27 -16.28 -5.65
CA GLN A 349 21.54 -17.21 -4.80
C GLN A 349 20.22 -16.63 -4.28
N GLU A 350 20.16 -15.31 -4.05
CA GLU A 350 18.98 -14.61 -3.52
C GLU A 350 17.64 -15.03 -4.15
N PRO A 351 17.47 -15.10 -5.50
CA PRO A 351 16.19 -15.45 -6.11
C PRO A 351 15.69 -16.86 -5.79
N GLU A 352 16.60 -17.81 -5.53
CA GLU A 352 16.25 -19.19 -5.20
C GLU A 352 15.77 -19.35 -3.75
N LEU A 353 16.09 -18.38 -2.89
CA LEU A 353 15.67 -18.36 -1.49
C LEU A 353 14.31 -17.69 -1.27
N VAL A 354 13.72 -17.09 -2.31
CA VAL A 354 12.41 -16.45 -2.25
C VAL A 354 11.32 -17.50 -2.10
N ALA A 355 10.53 -17.40 -1.04
CA ALA A 355 9.48 -18.35 -0.74
C ALA A 355 8.30 -17.70 -0.01
N PRO A 356 7.12 -18.34 -0.02
CA PRO A 356 6.05 -18.00 0.92
C PRO A 356 6.55 -18.08 2.36
N GLY A 357 6.29 -17.02 3.13
CA GLY A 357 6.45 -16.98 4.58
C GLY A 357 5.18 -17.40 5.30
N PRO A 358 5.09 -17.16 6.62
CA PRO A 358 3.90 -17.47 7.40
C PRO A 358 2.67 -16.68 6.92
N VAL A 359 1.52 -17.36 6.96
CA VAL A 359 0.18 -16.76 6.82
C VAL A 359 -0.40 -16.62 8.21
N THR A 360 -0.74 -15.39 8.59
CA THR A 360 -1.29 -15.08 9.92
C THR A 360 -2.71 -14.58 9.77
N PHE A 361 -3.69 -15.33 10.28
CA PHE A 361 -5.06 -14.85 10.37
C PHE A 361 -5.17 -13.76 11.45
N LEU A 362 -5.68 -12.59 11.05
CA LEU A 362 -5.90 -11.45 11.92
C LEU A 362 -7.33 -11.43 12.46
N ALA A 363 -8.30 -11.74 11.61
CA ALA A 363 -9.70 -11.76 11.99
C ALA A 363 -10.53 -12.76 11.19
N HIS A 364 -11.64 -13.18 11.79
CA HIS A 364 -12.65 -14.01 11.17
C HIS A 364 -14.03 -13.35 11.29
N ALA A 365 -14.89 -13.58 10.31
CA ALA A 365 -16.27 -13.14 10.38
C ALA A 365 -17.17 -14.21 9.75
N LEU A 366 -18.37 -14.38 10.31
CA LEU A 366 -19.44 -15.12 9.69
C LEU A 366 -20.41 -14.12 9.06
N ILE A 367 -20.57 -14.18 7.76
CA ILE A 367 -21.39 -13.24 7.01
C ILE A 367 -22.72 -13.89 6.70
N VAL A 368 -23.78 -13.16 7.02
CA VAL A 368 -25.17 -13.53 6.76
C VAL A 368 -25.74 -12.56 5.72
N PRO A 369 -26.17 -13.08 4.56
CA PRO A 369 -26.98 -12.36 3.60
C PRO A 369 -28.20 -11.66 4.20
N SER A 370 -28.48 -10.44 3.79
CA SER A 370 -29.76 -9.76 4.05
C SER A 370 -30.37 -9.23 2.77
N SER A 371 -31.69 -9.33 2.66
CA SER A 371 -32.48 -8.69 1.61
C SER A 371 -33.38 -7.58 2.17
N ASP A 372 -33.15 -7.17 3.42
CA ASP A 372 -33.85 -6.05 4.05
C ASP A 372 -33.53 -4.74 3.30
N PRO A 373 -34.53 -4.02 2.75
CA PRO A 373 -34.31 -2.75 2.08
C PRO A 373 -33.57 -1.70 2.92
N GLU A 374 -33.72 -1.71 4.25
CA GLU A 374 -33.01 -0.77 5.13
C GLU A 374 -31.53 -1.15 5.29
N ASP A 375 -31.21 -2.44 5.28
CA ASP A 375 -29.82 -2.90 5.27
C ASP A 375 -29.13 -2.52 3.94
N ILE A 376 -29.84 -2.66 2.81
CA ILE A 376 -29.34 -2.25 1.48
C ILE A 376 -29.04 -0.74 1.48
N LYS A 377 -30.00 0.10 1.90
CA LYS A 377 -29.80 1.56 1.98
C LYS A 377 -28.63 1.95 2.89
N THR A 378 -28.50 1.27 4.04
CA THR A 378 -27.41 1.51 4.98
C THR A 378 -26.06 1.17 4.34
N HIS A 379 -26.00 0.07 3.59
CA HIS A 379 -24.79 -0.32 2.89
C HIS A 379 -24.39 0.67 1.80
N ASP A 380 -25.33 1.09 0.95
CA ASP A 380 -25.06 2.10 -0.09
C ASP A 380 -24.53 3.41 0.52
N ALA A 381 -25.14 3.85 1.63
CA ALA A 381 -24.66 5.01 2.38
C ALA A 381 -23.24 4.81 2.94
N ASN A 382 -22.92 3.61 3.44
CA ASN A 382 -21.57 3.29 3.93
C ASN A 382 -20.52 3.27 2.81
N VAL A 383 -20.89 2.79 1.62
CA VAL A 383 -20.02 2.81 0.42
C VAL A 383 -19.69 4.26 0.04
N GLU A 384 -20.68 5.15 0.02
CA GLU A 384 -20.47 6.56 -0.26
C GLU A 384 -19.62 7.24 0.82
N LEU A 385 -19.90 7.00 2.10
CA LEU A 385 -19.11 7.55 3.22
C LEU A 385 -17.64 7.08 3.18
N ALA A 386 -17.38 5.82 2.83
CA ALA A 386 -16.02 5.31 2.68
C ALA A 386 -15.29 6.03 1.54
N ALA A 387 -15.95 6.19 0.39
CA ALA A 387 -15.39 6.94 -0.74
C ALA A 387 -15.12 8.41 -0.38
N MET A 388 -16.04 9.06 0.36
CA MET A 388 -15.87 10.44 0.81
C MET A 388 -14.67 10.60 1.75
N LYS A 389 -14.42 9.64 2.64
CA LYS A 389 -13.25 9.66 3.53
C LYS A 389 -11.94 9.58 2.74
N ILE A 390 -11.87 8.72 1.73
CA ILE A 390 -10.70 8.61 0.84
C ILE A 390 -10.48 9.92 0.07
N ALA A 391 -11.54 10.47 -0.53
CA ALA A 391 -11.46 11.73 -1.26
C ALA A 391 -11.05 12.90 -0.35
N SER A 392 -11.57 12.95 0.88
CA SER A 392 -11.19 13.95 1.87
C SER A 392 -9.72 13.83 2.25
N ALA A 393 -9.25 12.61 2.57
CA ALA A 393 -7.84 12.36 2.89
C ALA A 393 -6.91 12.77 1.76
N PHE A 394 -7.29 12.53 0.51
CA PHE A 394 -6.53 12.94 -0.68
C PHE A 394 -6.38 14.47 -0.78
N GLU A 395 -7.46 15.20 -0.56
CA GLU A 395 -7.46 16.65 -0.66
C GLU A 395 -6.80 17.33 0.54
N GLU A 396 -6.98 16.80 1.76
CA GLU A 396 -6.28 17.24 2.98
C GLU A 396 -4.76 17.08 2.82
N ALA A 397 -4.33 15.94 2.27
CA ALA A 397 -2.92 15.68 1.98
C ALA A 397 -2.30 16.66 0.98
N ALA A 398 -3.11 17.16 0.04
CA ALA A 398 -2.69 18.19 -0.91
C ALA A 398 -2.68 19.61 -0.28
N GLY A 399 -2.90 19.72 1.03
CA GLY A 399 -2.95 20.99 1.75
C GLY A 399 -4.31 21.70 1.63
N GLY A 400 -5.35 21.02 1.16
CA GLY A 400 -6.71 21.54 1.11
C GLY A 400 -7.38 21.44 2.48
N LYS A 401 -8.13 22.48 2.88
CA LYS A 401 -9.10 22.36 3.96
C LYS A 401 -10.40 21.81 3.37
N VAL A 402 -10.73 20.57 3.73
CA VAL A 402 -11.95 19.89 3.26
C VAL A 402 -13.09 20.18 4.24
N VAL A 403 -14.26 20.50 3.70
CA VAL A 403 -15.50 20.67 4.45
C VAL A 403 -16.54 19.75 3.84
N ASP A 404 -17.08 18.88 4.68
CA ASP A 404 -18.18 17.99 4.30
C ASP A 404 -19.48 18.79 4.15
N VAL A 405 -20.18 18.60 3.02
CA VAL A 405 -21.43 19.29 2.68
C VAL A 405 -22.51 18.35 2.11
N HIS A 406 -22.34 17.03 2.22
CA HIS A 406 -23.27 16.03 1.66
C HIS A 406 -24.68 16.03 2.31
N LYS A 407 -24.83 16.66 3.48
CA LYS A 407 -26.11 16.84 4.18
C LYS A 407 -26.53 18.30 4.22
N PRO A 408 -27.84 18.61 4.18
CA PRO A 408 -28.34 19.99 4.27
C PRO A 408 -27.83 20.78 5.48
N GLU A 409 -27.73 20.13 6.63
CA GLU A 409 -27.22 20.74 7.87
C GLU A 409 -25.74 21.12 7.74
N LEU A 410 -24.94 20.25 7.12
CA LEU A 410 -23.51 20.46 6.91
C LEU A 410 -23.26 21.54 5.84
N ALA A 411 -24.02 21.51 4.74
CA ALA A 411 -23.98 22.55 3.72
C ALA A 411 -24.33 23.94 4.29
N ARG A 412 -25.37 24.01 5.12
CA ARG A 412 -25.76 25.26 5.80
C ARG A 412 -24.67 25.75 6.77
N ALA A 413 -24.06 24.86 7.54
CA ALA A 413 -22.95 25.19 8.43
C ALA A 413 -21.72 25.71 7.65
N ALA A 414 -21.53 25.25 6.41
CA ALA A 414 -20.51 25.74 5.48
C ALA A 414 -20.90 27.03 4.74
N GLY A 415 -22.09 27.58 4.97
CA GLY A 415 -22.59 28.79 4.30
C GLY A 415 -23.05 28.56 2.85
N LEU A 416 -23.43 27.32 2.51
CA LEU A 416 -23.94 26.93 1.20
C LEU A 416 -25.47 26.73 1.22
N PRO A 417 -26.13 26.71 0.04
CA PRO A 417 -27.51 26.22 -0.09
C PRO A 417 -27.64 24.78 0.42
N GLU A 418 -28.85 24.38 0.84
CA GLU A 418 -29.13 23.05 1.43
C GLU A 418 -28.78 21.87 0.50
N HIS A 419 -28.82 22.11 -0.82
CA HIS A 419 -28.48 21.14 -1.84
C HIS A 419 -27.45 21.77 -2.80
N PRO A 420 -26.16 21.79 -2.42
CA PRO A 420 -25.14 22.47 -3.21
C PRO A 420 -24.78 21.71 -4.51
N GLY A 421 -25.17 20.43 -4.61
CA GLY A 421 -24.93 19.59 -5.80
C GLY A 421 -23.54 18.96 -5.86
N PHE A 422 -22.84 18.91 -4.73
CA PHE A 422 -21.55 18.25 -4.53
C PHE A 422 -21.41 17.85 -3.05
N ASP A 423 -20.51 16.90 -2.75
CA ASP A 423 -20.38 16.30 -1.41
C ASP A 423 -19.30 16.96 -0.56
N LEU A 424 -18.20 17.41 -1.17
CA LEU A 424 -17.06 18.01 -0.48
C LEU A 424 -16.71 19.39 -1.05
N LEU A 425 -16.52 20.36 -0.16
CA LEU A 425 -15.93 21.66 -0.48
C LEU A 425 -14.47 21.69 -0.03
N VAL A 426 -13.55 21.88 -0.98
CA VAL A 426 -12.12 22.02 -0.67
C VAL A 426 -11.69 23.46 -0.84
N MET A 427 -10.98 24.00 0.15
CA MET A 427 -10.36 25.32 0.11
C MET A 427 -8.84 25.17 0.14
N ARG A 428 -8.15 25.66 -0.91
CA ARG A 428 -6.68 25.64 -0.99
C ARG A 428 -6.09 27.04 -0.73
N PRO A 429 -4.80 27.13 -0.40
CA PRO A 429 -4.10 28.42 -0.31
C PRO A 429 -4.26 29.23 -1.60
N GLY A 430 -4.54 30.52 -1.50
CA GLY A 430 -4.79 31.38 -2.67
C GLY A 430 -6.26 31.51 -3.09
N ASN A 431 -7.21 31.16 -2.20
CA ASN A 431 -8.67 31.26 -2.44
C ASN A 431 -9.22 30.33 -3.54
N GLU A 432 -8.45 29.35 -4.00
CA GLU A 432 -8.97 28.30 -4.88
C GLU A 432 -9.98 27.44 -4.12
N ARG A 433 -11.19 27.31 -4.67
CA ARG A 433 -12.25 26.45 -4.16
C ARG A 433 -12.55 25.36 -5.17
N ARG A 434 -12.67 24.12 -4.69
CA ARG A 434 -13.13 22.98 -5.50
C ARG A 434 -14.39 22.38 -4.89
N ALA A 435 -15.39 22.16 -5.73
CA ALA A 435 -16.57 21.38 -5.42
C ALA A 435 -16.35 19.97 -5.96
N ILE A 436 -16.47 18.96 -5.11
CA ILE A 436 -16.20 17.56 -5.46
C ILE A 436 -17.46 16.74 -5.19
N GLU A 437 -17.99 16.12 -6.24
CA GLU A 437 -19.01 15.06 -6.16
C GLU A 437 -18.29 13.71 -6.03
N VAL A 438 -18.67 12.93 -5.04
CA VAL A 438 -18.08 11.62 -4.75
C VAL A 438 -19.07 10.52 -5.15
N LYS A 439 -18.57 9.48 -5.81
CA LYS A 439 -19.36 8.29 -6.14
C LYS A 439 -18.60 7.04 -5.69
N GLY A 440 -19.10 6.42 -4.63
CA GLY A 440 -18.60 5.12 -4.19
C GLY A 440 -19.07 4.01 -5.13
N ARG A 441 -18.19 3.06 -5.43
CA ARG A 441 -18.53 1.84 -6.18
C ARG A 441 -17.99 0.63 -5.42
N ALA A 442 -18.87 -0.26 -4.98
CA ALA A 442 -18.45 -1.50 -4.33
C ALA A 442 -17.76 -2.43 -5.35
N GLY A 443 -16.60 -2.99 -4.99
CA GLY A 443 -15.93 -4.05 -5.76
C GLY A 443 -15.08 -3.63 -6.96
N THR A 444 -14.93 -2.34 -7.26
CA THR A 444 -13.97 -1.85 -8.27
C THR A 444 -13.14 -0.71 -7.69
N GLY A 445 -11.81 -0.86 -7.71
CA GLY A 445 -10.84 0.14 -7.25
C GLY A 445 -9.56 -0.52 -6.74
N ASP A 446 -8.41 -0.01 -7.18
CA ASP A 446 -7.13 -0.22 -6.49
C ASP A 446 -7.03 0.86 -5.39
N VAL A 447 -6.60 0.46 -4.19
CA VAL A 447 -6.17 1.41 -3.14
C VAL A 447 -4.72 1.77 -3.39
#